data_AF-A0A8J7J170-F1
#
_entry.id   AF-A0A8J7J170-F1
#
_cell.length_a   1.000
_cell.length_b   1.000
_cell.length_c   1.000
_cell.angle_alpha   90.00
_cell.angle_beta   90.00
_cell.angle_gamma   90.00
#
_symmetry.space_group_name_H-M   'P 1'
#
loop_
_entity.id
_entity.type
_entity.pdbx_description
1 polymer ?
#
loop_
_entity_poly.entity_id
_entity_poly.type
_entity_poly.pdbx_seq_one_letter_code
_entity_poly.pdbx_strand_id
1 'polypeptide(L)'
;MSQEDRFIENSTAIFYFISFFCGIFFILTIKSSSRWYQILPWVSLICFLDEVGFGERMFGFSTYIMGYHTDGLHDIFGFARNLVKQFLIFQKEQLAKNHYNLLVGFLSILFFGLIGYIGLFIFKNRRKYIQGTQNFIKTHPPYFFVLWGLGLGIVSIFFDELLLKLLDTWEFGSFLEELIEMNAALSFMFAVFAIKSHMKNKVNSAKHKSKIEPISVSSSSSN
;
A
#
# COMPACT_ATOMS: atom_id res chain seq x y z
N MET A 1 -11.07 22.73 2.16
CA MET A 1 -10.44 22.04 1.02
C MET A 1 -10.39 22.97 -0.16
N SER A 2 -9.19 23.26 -0.64
CA SER A 2 -8.96 24.12 -1.80
C SER A 2 -9.38 23.39 -3.10
N GLN A 3 -9.46 24.12 -4.22
CA GLN A 3 -9.68 23.49 -5.53
C GLN A 3 -8.48 22.62 -5.95
N GLU A 4 -7.28 22.94 -5.45
CA GLU A 4 -6.04 22.23 -5.75
C GLU A 4 -6.01 20.86 -5.09
N ASP A 5 -6.40 20.78 -3.82
CA ASP A 5 -6.50 19.51 -3.07
C ASP A 5 -7.43 18.53 -3.81
N ARG A 6 -8.61 19.01 -4.22
CA ARG A 6 -9.58 18.21 -4.98
C ARG A 6 -9.04 17.70 -6.31
N PHE A 7 -8.18 18.49 -6.97
CA PHE A 7 -7.56 18.07 -8.21
C PHE A 7 -6.56 16.93 -7.99
N ILE A 8 -5.79 17.01 -6.91
CA ILE A 8 -4.81 15.98 -6.53
C ILE A 8 -5.53 14.69 -6.14
N GLU A 9 -6.51 14.76 -5.24
CA GLU A 9 -7.33 13.62 -4.79
C GLU A 9 -7.97 12.89 -6.00
N ASN A 10 -8.61 13.65 -6.91
CA ASN A 10 -9.19 13.08 -8.13
C ASN A 10 -8.13 12.41 -9.02
N SER A 11 -6.93 12.99 -9.11
CA SER A 11 -5.83 12.42 -9.89
C SER A 11 -5.32 11.13 -9.26
N THR A 12 -5.18 11.08 -7.94
CA THR A 12 -4.84 9.90 -7.15
C THR A 12 -5.82 8.76 -7.43
N ALA A 13 -7.12 9.02 -7.34
CA ALA A 13 -8.18 8.06 -7.66
C ALA A 13 -8.07 7.54 -9.11
N ILE A 14 -7.89 8.43 -10.08
CA ILE A 14 -7.72 8.05 -11.49
C ILE A 14 -6.48 7.16 -11.69
N PHE A 15 -5.36 7.46 -11.03
CA PHE A 15 -4.15 6.64 -11.14
C PHE A 15 -4.34 5.24 -10.55
N TYR A 16 -5.03 5.11 -9.41
CA TYR A 16 -5.38 3.80 -8.86
C TYR A 16 -6.31 3.01 -9.78
N PHE A 17 -7.32 3.68 -10.34
CA PHE A 17 -8.26 3.06 -11.28
C PHE A 17 -7.57 2.57 -12.56
N ILE A 18 -6.72 3.40 -13.17
CA ILE A 18 -5.91 3.01 -14.34
C ILE A 18 -5.00 1.83 -13.99
N SER A 19 -4.34 1.86 -12.83
CA SER A 19 -3.48 0.78 -12.35
C SER A 19 -4.24 -0.54 -12.24
N PHE A 20 -5.48 -0.52 -11.73
CA PHE A 20 -6.35 -1.69 -11.68
C PHE A 20 -6.62 -2.26 -13.08
N PHE A 21 -7.16 -1.46 -14.01
CA PHE A 21 -7.51 -1.97 -15.34
C PHE A 21 -6.28 -2.41 -16.15
N CYS A 22 -5.20 -1.65 -16.13
CA CYS A 22 -3.94 -2.03 -16.78
C CYS A 22 -3.38 -3.32 -16.17
N GLY A 23 -3.46 -3.47 -14.84
CA GLY A 23 -3.01 -4.65 -14.12
C GLY A 23 -3.78 -5.90 -14.54
N ILE A 24 -5.12 -5.83 -14.53
CA ILE A 24 -6.00 -6.91 -15.01
C ILE A 24 -5.68 -7.24 -16.48
N PHE A 25 -5.60 -6.23 -17.34
CA PHE A 25 -5.26 -6.42 -18.76
C PHE A 25 -3.92 -7.15 -18.96
N PHE A 26 -2.87 -6.77 -18.21
CA PHE A 26 -1.57 -7.45 -18.30
C PHE A 26 -1.58 -8.87 -17.74
N ILE A 27 -2.34 -9.14 -16.68
CA ILE A 27 -2.48 -10.50 -16.14
C ILE A 27 -3.19 -11.40 -17.16
N LEU A 28 -4.26 -10.92 -17.79
CA LEU A 28 -5.03 -11.69 -18.77
C LEU A 28 -4.24 -11.94 -20.06
N THR A 29 -3.41 -11.00 -20.49
CA THR A 29 -2.62 -11.11 -21.73
C THR A 29 -1.33 -11.91 -21.55
N ILE A 30 -0.75 -11.96 -20.34
CA ILE A 30 0.54 -12.60 -20.08
C ILE A 30 0.31 -13.90 -19.30
N LYS A 31 0.31 -15.04 -20.01
CA LYS A 31 0.06 -16.42 -19.51
C LYS A 31 1.00 -16.96 -18.40
N SER A 32 1.87 -16.16 -17.82
CA SER A 32 2.87 -16.61 -16.84
C SER A 32 3.12 -15.58 -15.73
N SER A 33 2.08 -15.14 -15.03
CA SER A 33 2.27 -14.24 -13.89
C SER A 33 2.62 -15.03 -12.63
N SER A 34 3.66 -14.61 -11.91
CA SER A 34 3.78 -14.90 -10.48
C SER A 34 2.44 -14.61 -9.79
N ARG A 35 1.96 -15.49 -8.90
CA ARG A 35 0.69 -15.28 -8.15
C ARG A 35 0.63 -13.91 -7.49
N TRP A 36 1.77 -13.39 -7.09
CA TRP A 36 1.88 -12.08 -6.46
C TRP A 36 1.57 -10.90 -7.38
N TYR A 37 1.84 -11.00 -8.69
CA TYR A 37 1.44 -9.95 -9.64
C TYR A 37 -0.09 -9.86 -9.76
N GLN A 38 -0.80 -10.93 -9.43
CA GLN A 38 -2.26 -10.95 -9.44
C GLN A 38 -2.86 -10.14 -8.30
N ILE A 39 -2.11 -9.89 -7.22
CA ILE A 39 -2.56 -9.11 -6.06
C ILE A 39 -2.54 -7.61 -6.37
N LEU A 40 -1.62 -7.16 -7.21
CA LEU A 40 -1.39 -5.74 -7.46
C LEU A 40 -2.63 -4.97 -7.95
N PRO A 41 -3.40 -5.44 -8.95
CA PRO A 41 -4.61 -4.74 -9.36
C PRO A 41 -5.63 -4.66 -8.23
N TRP A 42 -5.79 -5.72 -7.43
CA TRP A 42 -6.73 -5.71 -6.31
C TRP A 42 -6.33 -4.70 -5.23
N VAL A 43 -5.04 -4.56 -4.95
CA VAL A 43 -4.54 -3.49 -4.07
C VAL A 43 -4.86 -2.12 -4.65
N SER A 44 -4.61 -1.89 -5.95
CA SER A 44 -4.99 -0.63 -6.59
C SER A 44 -6.49 -0.37 -6.57
N LEU A 45 -7.34 -1.41 -6.70
CA LEU A 45 -8.78 -1.27 -6.57
C LEU A 45 -9.18 -0.89 -5.14
N ILE A 46 -8.57 -1.52 -4.12
CA ILE A 46 -8.82 -1.18 -2.72
C ILE A 46 -8.41 0.27 -2.45
N CYS A 47 -7.25 0.72 -2.93
CA CYS A 47 -6.83 2.11 -2.80
C CYS A 47 -7.74 3.08 -3.57
N PHE A 48 -8.21 2.73 -4.77
CA PHE A 48 -9.22 3.52 -5.47
C PHE A 48 -10.54 3.63 -4.69
N LEU A 49 -10.95 2.54 -4.03
CA LEU A 49 -12.13 2.54 -3.17
C LEU A 49 -11.88 3.24 -1.82
N ASP A 50 -10.63 3.49 -1.45
CA ASP A 50 -10.26 4.30 -0.30
C ASP A 50 -10.45 5.80 -0.59
N GLU A 51 -10.47 6.19 -1.86
CA GLU A 51 -10.81 7.54 -2.33
C GLU A 51 -12.34 7.71 -2.43
N VAL A 52 -13.07 7.47 -1.34
CA VAL A 52 -14.54 7.48 -1.36
C VAL A 52 -15.09 8.88 -1.67
N GLY A 53 -14.39 9.94 -1.24
CA GLY A 53 -14.68 11.33 -1.58
C GLY A 53 -14.74 11.59 -3.09
N PHE A 54 -13.91 10.92 -3.89
CA PHE A 54 -14.00 10.97 -5.35
C PHE A 54 -15.36 10.46 -5.85
N GLY A 55 -15.83 9.34 -5.29
CA GLY A 55 -17.13 8.75 -5.64
C GLY A 55 -18.31 9.64 -5.27
N GLU A 56 -18.30 10.23 -4.08
CA GLU A 56 -19.32 11.19 -3.64
C GLU A 56 -19.45 12.36 -4.63
N ARG A 57 -18.32 12.94 -5.04
CA ARG A 57 -18.32 14.05 -6.00
C ARG A 57 -18.77 13.63 -7.39
N MET A 58 -18.39 12.45 -7.85
CA MET A 58 -18.68 11.98 -9.21
C MET A 58 -20.15 11.57 -9.38
N PHE A 59 -20.74 10.92 -8.37
CA PHE A 59 -22.07 10.33 -8.45
C PHE A 59 -23.11 11.02 -7.58
N GLY A 60 -22.71 11.96 -6.73
CA GLY A 60 -23.61 12.74 -5.88
C GLY A 60 -24.23 11.96 -4.73
N PHE A 61 -23.62 10.85 -4.29
CA PHE A 61 -24.08 10.12 -3.11
C PHE A 61 -23.42 10.67 -1.84
N SER A 62 -24.13 10.60 -0.72
CA SER A 62 -23.60 11.02 0.59
C SER A 62 -22.89 9.86 1.27
N THR A 63 -21.69 10.12 1.79
CA THR A 63 -20.84 9.11 2.48
C THR A 63 -21.02 9.08 4.00
N TYR A 64 -22.06 9.76 4.49
CA TYR A 64 -22.32 9.84 5.92
C TYR A 64 -22.91 8.54 6.46
N ILE A 65 -22.18 7.86 7.33
CA ILE A 65 -22.65 6.68 8.08
C ILE A 65 -22.87 7.10 9.52
N MET A 66 -24.12 7.06 10.00
CA MET A 66 -24.49 7.47 11.36
C MET A 66 -24.06 8.90 11.72
N GLY A 67 -24.05 9.82 10.74
CA GLY A 67 -23.64 11.22 10.93
C GLY A 67 -22.13 11.46 10.88
N TYR A 68 -21.31 10.43 10.65
CA TYR A 68 -19.88 10.56 10.39
C TYR A 68 -19.61 10.52 8.90
N HIS A 69 -18.93 11.54 8.38
CA HIS A 69 -18.37 11.52 7.03
C HIS A 69 -17.31 10.41 6.97
N THR A 70 -17.40 9.53 5.97
CA THR A 70 -16.46 8.43 5.76
C THR A 70 -15.80 8.67 4.41
N ASP A 71 -14.61 9.28 4.42
CA ASP A 71 -13.88 9.67 3.22
C ASP A 71 -13.05 8.52 2.64
N GLY A 72 -12.88 7.43 3.40
CA GLY A 72 -12.18 6.23 2.94
C GLY A 72 -12.34 4.97 3.78
N LEU A 73 -11.70 3.90 3.33
CA LEU A 73 -11.46 2.70 4.14
C LEU A 73 -10.53 3.01 5.33
N HIS A 74 -9.61 3.96 5.20
CA HIS A 74 -8.77 4.40 6.31
C HIS A 74 -9.62 5.00 7.45
N ASP A 75 -10.75 5.63 7.14
CA ASP A 75 -11.72 6.12 8.13
C ASP A 75 -12.45 5.00 8.87
N ILE A 76 -12.51 3.77 8.33
CA ILE A 76 -13.03 2.62 9.08
C ILE A 76 -12.19 2.38 10.34
N PHE A 77 -10.87 2.61 10.28
CA PHE A 77 -10.02 2.55 11.47
C PHE A 77 -10.32 3.71 12.42
N GLY A 78 -10.59 4.90 11.91
CA GLY A 78 -11.06 6.05 12.70
C GLY A 78 -12.38 5.77 13.41
N PHE A 79 -13.36 5.20 12.70
CA PHE A 79 -14.65 4.78 13.21
C PHE A 79 -14.50 3.66 14.24
N ALA A 80 -13.73 2.61 13.96
CA ALA A 80 -13.43 1.54 14.91
C ALA A 80 -12.72 2.08 16.16
N ARG A 81 -11.77 3.01 16.01
CA ARG A 81 -11.12 3.71 17.12
C ARG A 81 -12.13 4.52 17.93
N ASN A 82 -13.08 5.17 17.29
CA ASN A 82 -14.13 5.93 17.98
C ASN A 82 -15.13 5.02 18.70
N LEU A 83 -15.53 3.90 18.10
CA LEU A 83 -16.32 2.87 18.77
C LEU A 83 -15.59 2.30 19.99
N VAL A 84 -14.29 1.97 19.83
CA VAL A 84 -13.45 1.54 20.95
C VAL A 84 -13.37 2.64 22.00
N LYS A 85 -13.11 3.91 21.63
CA LYS A 85 -13.11 5.03 22.58
C LYS A 85 -14.43 5.17 23.32
N GLN A 86 -15.57 5.08 22.64
CA GLN A 86 -16.89 5.15 23.27
C GLN A 86 -17.13 3.98 24.22
N PHE A 87 -16.77 2.77 23.82
CA PHE A 87 -16.82 1.59 24.67
C PHE A 87 -15.90 1.72 25.89
N LEU A 88 -14.70 2.28 25.69
CA LEU A 88 -13.72 2.55 26.74
C LEU A 88 -14.16 3.69 27.66
N ILE A 89 -14.85 4.72 27.17
CA ILE A 89 -15.45 5.79 27.98
C ILE A 89 -16.58 5.22 28.83
N PHE A 90 -17.46 4.40 28.24
CA PHE A 90 -18.51 3.69 28.96
C PHE A 90 -17.93 2.77 30.04
N GLN A 91 -16.84 2.06 29.73
CA GLN A 91 -16.11 1.27 30.73
C GLN A 91 -15.40 2.13 31.78
N LYS A 92 -14.90 3.32 31.43
CA LYS A 92 -14.26 4.27 32.37
C LYS A 92 -15.26 4.84 33.38
N GLU A 93 -16.56 4.86 33.05
CA GLU A 93 -17.62 5.18 34.01
C GLU A 93 -17.91 4.01 34.96
N GLN A 94 -17.72 2.76 34.54
CA GLN A 94 -17.90 1.57 35.39
C GLN A 94 -16.65 1.13 36.17
N LEU A 95 -15.46 1.28 35.60
CA LEU A 95 -14.17 1.02 36.25
C LEU A 95 -13.64 2.29 36.89
N ALA A 96 -13.19 2.20 38.14
CA ALA A 96 -12.48 3.29 38.80
C ALA A 96 -11.38 3.85 37.87
N LYS A 97 -11.43 5.17 37.62
CA LYS A 97 -10.60 5.95 36.68
C LYS A 97 -9.10 5.56 36.69
N ASN A 98 -8.60 5.09 37.83
CA ASN A 98 -7.23 4.65 38.04
C ASN A 98 -6.89 3.32 37.33
N HIS A 99 -7.81 2.34 37.29
CA HIS A 99 -7.56 1.04 36.64
C HIS A 99 -7.55 1.15 35.11
N TYR A 100 -8.36 2.05 34.55
CA TYR A 100 -8.39 2.32 33.11
C TYR A 100 -7.06 2.89 32.60
N ASN A 101 -6.54 3.92 33.26
CA ASN A 101 -5.25 4.53 32.87
C ASN A 101 -4.10 3.52 32.95
N LEU A 102 -4.12 2.63 33.95
CA LEU A 102 -3.11 1.60 34.14
C LEU A 102 -3.17 0.53 33.02
N LEU A 103 -4.38 0.10 32.63
CA LEU A 103 -4.57 -0.84 31.51
C LEU A 103 -4.11 -0.23 30.18
N VAL A 104 -4.50 1.01 29.87
CA VAL A 104 -4.09 1.70 28.65
C VAL A 104 -2.57 1.91 28.61
N GLY A 105 -1.98 2.28 29.75
CA GLY A 105 -0.53 2.40 29.89
C GLY A 105 0.19 1.07 29.64
N PHE A 106 -0.30 -0.02 30.23
CA PHE A 106 0.25 -1.36 30.04
C PHE A 106 0.16 -1.83 28.58
N LEU A 107 -1.00 -1.69 27.94
CA LEU A 107 -1.19 -2.06 26.54
C LEU A 107 -0.29 -1.22 25.61
N SER A 108 -0.14 0.08 25.88
CA SER A 108 0.76 0.95 25.13
C SER A 108 2.21 0.50 25.26
N ILE A 109 2.67 0.18 26.49
CA ILE A 109 4.02 -0.34 26.72
C ILE A 109 4.25 -1.65 25.96
N LEU A 110 3.30 -2.57 25.96
CA LEU A 110 3.40 -3.82 25.19
C LEU A 110 3.49 -3.55 23.68
N PHE A 111 2.64 -2.65 23.17
CA PHE A 111 2.62 -2.30 21.75
C PHE A 111 3.92 -1.63 21.30
N PHE A 112 4.37 -0.59 22.00
CA PHE A 112 5.64 0.07 21.70
C PHE A 112 6.86 -0.84 21.94
N GLY A 113 6.79 -1.71 22.95
CA GLY A 113 7.80 -2.74 23.20
C GLY A 113 7.90 -3.74 22.04
N LEU A 114 6.77 -4.16 21.47
CA LEU A 114 6.73 -5.04 20.30
C LEU A 114 7.31 -4.34 19.05
N ILE A 115 6.92 -3.09 18.79
CA ILE A 115 7.48 -2.29 17.68
C ILE A 115 8.99 -2.13 17.85
N GLY A 116 9.45 -1.77 19.04
CA GLY A 116 10.87 -1.63 19.36
C GLY A 116 11.63 -2.95 19.20
N TYR A 117 11.05 -4.07 19.64
CA TYR A 117 11.63 -5.40 19.46
C TYR A 117 11.74 -5.79 17.98
N ILE A 118 10.69 -5.56 17.18
CA ILE A 118 10.70 -5.80 15.73
C ILE A 118 11.77 -4.91 15.07
N GLY A 119 11.84 -3.62 15.44
CA GLY A 119 12.85 -2.70 14.95
C GLY A 119 14.28 -3.15 15.25
N LEU A 120 14.55 -3.55 16.50
CA LEU A 120 15.85 -4.10 16.91
C LEU A 120 16.17 -5.42 16.21
N PHE A 121 15.18 -6.29 16.02
CA PHE A 121 15.34 -7.55 15.30
C PHE A 121 15.69 -7.33 13.82
N ILE A 122 14.99 -6.41 13.15
CA ILE A 122 15.30 -5.98 11.78
C ILE A 122 16.70 -5.35 11.73
N PHE A 123 17.04 -4.48 12.69
CA PHE A 123 18.33 -3.80 12.75
C PHE A 123 19.50 -4.77 12.96
N LYS A 124 19.35 -5.75 13.86
CA LYS A 124 20.33 -6.80 14.14
C LYS A 124 20.60 -7.65 12.90
N ASN A 125 19.55 -7.94 12.14
CA ASN A 125 19.62 -8.76 10.93
C ASN A 125 19.66 -7.93 9.64
N ARG A 126 19.98 -6.63 9.74
CA ARG A 126 19.80 -5.66 8.63
C ARG A 126 20.53 -6.09 7.37
N ARG A 127 21.74 -6.63 7.46
CA ARG A 127 22.50 -7.07 6.27
C ARG A 127 21.77 -8.18 5.53
N LYS A 128 21.26 -9.19 6.24
CA LYS A 128 20.51 -10.31 5.66
C LYS A 128 19.21 -9.83 5.02
N TYR A 129 18.47 -8.96 5.70
CA TYR A 129 17.21 -8.42 5.17
C TYR A 129 17.43 -7.47 4.00
N ILE A 130 18.40 -6.57 4.08
CA ILE A 130 18.75 -5.65 2.98
C ILE A 130 19.22 -6.44 1.77
N GLN A 131 20.14 -7.40 1.93
CA GLN A 131 20.61 -8.23 0.82
C GLN A 131 19.48 -9.09 0.24
N GLY A 132 18.64 -9.70 1.09
CA GLY A 132 17.48 -10.46 0.67
C GLY A 132 16.49 -9.60 -0.12
N THR A 133 16.20 -8.38 0.36
CA THR A 133 15.30 -7.42 -0.28
C THR A 133 15.89 -6.89 -1.58
N GLN A 134 17.18 -6.57 -1.63
CA GLN A 134 17.87 -6.16 -2.85
C GLN A 134 17.85 -7.27 -3.90
N ASN A 135 18.15 -8.52 -3.51
CA ASN A 135 18.08 -9.66 -4.43
C ASN A 135 16.65 -9.91 -4.90
N PHE A 136 15.66 -9.76 -4.01
CA PHE A 136 14.25 -9.87 -4.35
C PHE A 136 13.80 -8.79 -5.33
N ILE A 137 14.15 -7.52 -5.09
CA ILE A 137 13.86 -6.39 -5.99
C ILE A 137 14.54 -6.58 -7.34
N LYS A 138 15.81 -7.02 -7.36
CA LYS A 138 16.53 -7.30 -8.62
C LYS A 138 15.86 -8.40 -9.44
N THR A 139 15.32 -9.42 -8.76
CA THR A 139 14.63 -10.54 -9.42
C THR A 139 13.17 -10.23 -9.77
N HIS A 140 12.54 -9.30 -9.05
CA HIS A 140 11.16 -8.89 -9.23
C HIS A 140 11.02 -7.34 -9.20
N PRO A 141 11.51 -6.63 -10.22
CA PRO A 141 11.54 -5.17 -10.25
C PRO A 141 10.21 -4.45 -9.93
N PRO A 142 9.03 -4.96 -10.33
CA PRO A 142 7.75 -4.29 -9.99
C PRO A 142 7.54 -4.07 -8.49
N TYR A 143 8.10 -4.92 -7.64
CA TYR A 143 7.92 -4.81 -6.19
C TYR A 143 8.63 -3.63 -5.57
N PHE A 144 9.67 -3.10 -6.23
CA PHE A 144 10.29 -1.87 -5.76
C PHE A 144 9.26 -0.74 -5.66
N PHE A 145 8.45 -0.59 -6.72
CA PHE A 145 7.40 0.41 -6.77
C PHE A 145 6.27 0.11 -5.79
N VAL A 146 5.90 -1.16 -5.59
CA VAL A 146 4.91 -1.52 -4.56
C VAL A 146 5.41 -1.15 -3.16
N LEU A 147 6.64 -1.49 -2.82
CA LEU A 147 7.23 -1.17 -1.52
C LEU A 147 7.38 0.34 -1.33
N TRP A 148 7.70 1.07 -2.40
CA TRP A 148 7.76 2.52 -2.39
C TRP A 148 6.39 3.14 -2.16
N GLY A 149 5.36 2.72 -2.90
CA GLY A 149 3.98 3.18 -2.73
C GLY A 149 3.44 2.89 -1.32
N LEU A 150 3.69 1.70 -0.79
CA LEU A 150 3.34 1.36 0.60
C LEU A 150 4.09 2.24 1.61
N GLY A 151 5.37 2.50 1.38
CA GLY A 151 6.16 3.40 2.22
C GLY A 151 5.60 4.81 2.24
N LEU A 152 5.22 5.35 1.07
CA LEU A 152 4.58 6.66 0.96
C LEU A 152 3.20 6.70 1.63
N GLY A 153 2.35 5.68 1.44
CA GLY A 153 1.05 5.62 2.12
C GLY A 153 1.18 5.59 3.65
N ILE A 154 2.18 4.86 4.18
CA ILE A 154 2.47 4.90 5.61
C ILE A 154 2.89 6.31 6.04
N VAL A 155 3.75 6.99 5.27
CA VAL A 155 4.14 8.37 5.55
C VAL A 155 2.94 9.31 5.52
N SER A 156 2.00 9.14 4.58
CA SER A 156 0.76 9.93 4.50
C SER A 156 -0.04 9.86 5.79
N ILE A 157 -0.32 8.65 6.27
CA ILE A 157 -1.06 8.40 7.53
C ILE A 157 -0.37 9.08 8.73
N PHE A 158 0.97 9.08 8.77
CA PHE A 158 1.70 9.76 9.84
C PHE A 158 1.68 11.28 9.69
N PHE A 159 1.66 11.81 8.47
CA PHE A 159 1.58 13.24 8.20
C PHE A 159 0.25 13.81 8.69
N ASP A 160 -0.87 13.14 8.43
CA ASP A 160 -2.18 13.53 8.94
C ASP A 160 -2.17 13.69 10.47
N GLU A 161 -1.81 12.63 11.21
CA GLU A 161 -1.87 12.69 12.68
C GLU A 161 -0.82 13.62 13.33
N LEU A 162 0.37 13.76 12.72
CA LEU A 162 1.51 14.48 13.29
C LEU A 162 1.49 15.96 12.91
N LEU A 163 1.31 16.28 11.63
CA LEU A 163 1.45 17.63 11.11
C LEU A 163 0.27 18.51 11.55
N LEU A 164 -0.95 17.95 11.53
CA LEU A 164 -2.17 18.63 11.99
C LEU A 164 -2.07 19.10 13.44
N LYS A 165 -1.35 18.37 14.30
CA LYS A 165 -1.20 18.72 15.72
C LYS A 165 -0.06 19.69 16.01
N LEU A 166 0.94 19.76 15.13
CA LEU A 166 2.20 20.47 15.42
C LEU A 166 2.29 21.85 14.79
N LEU A 167 1.73 22.05 13.60
CA LEU A 167 2.02 23.23 12.78
C LEU A 167 0.86 24.23 12.65
N ASP A 168 -0.35 23.92 13.13
CA ASP A 168 -1.56 24.75 13.03
C ASP A 168 -1.87 25.25 11.60
N THR A 169 -1.25 24.63 10.59
CA THR A 169 -1.39 24.93 9.15
C THR A 169 -2.15 23.82 8.46
N TRP A 170 -3.45 23.76 8.75
CA TRP A 170 -4.35 22.70 8.28
C TRP A 170 -4.35 22.54 6.75
N GLU A 171 -4.36 23.65 6.01
CA GLU A 171 -4.42 23.63 4.54
C GLU A 171 -3.14 23.09 3.89
N PHE A 172 -1.97 23.51 4.36
CA PHE A 172 -0.70 23.03 3.80
C PHE A 172 -0.42 21.56 4.13
N GLY A 173 -0.84 21.12 5.32
CA GLY A 173 -0.73 19.72 5.74
C GLY A 173 -1.56 18.79 4.86
N SER A 174 -2.84 19.13 4.66
CA SER A 174 -3.75 18.39 3.79
C SER A 174 -3.22 18.33 2.36
N PHE A 175 -2.74 19.45 1.79
CA PHE A 175 -2.14 19.45 0.46
C PHE A 175 -0.92 18.50 0.34
N LEU A 176 -0.03 18.48 1.35
CA LEU A 176 1.14 17.62 1.33
C LEU A 176 0.79 16.14 1.46
N GLU A 177 -0.20 15.81 2.27
CA GLU A 177 -0.75 14.47 2.42
C GLU A 177 -1.26 13.95 1.06
N GLU A 178 -2.17 14.69 0.44
CA GLU A 178 -2.71 14.41 -0.90
C GLU A 178 -1.60 14.22 -1.94
N LEU A 179 -0.57 15.06 -1.90
CA LEU A 179 0.57 14.96 -2.80
C LEU A 179 1.38 13.67 -2.58
N ILE A 180 1.53 13.23 -1.33
CA ILE A 180 2.22 11.98 -0.98
C ILE A 180 1.40 10.78 -1.47
N GLU A 181 0.08 10.82 -1.33
CA GLU A 181 -0.83 9.77 -1.78
C GLU A 181 -0.86 9.65 -3.30
N MET A 182 -0.90 10.77 -4.01
CA MET A 182 -0.77 10.79 -5.47
C MET A 182 0.54 10.14 -5.92
N ASN A 183 1.65 10.40 -5.22
CA ASN A 183 2.93 9.75 -5.51
C ASN A 183 2.91 8.24 -5.20
N ALA A 184 2.18 7.81 -4.17
CA ALA A 184 1.95 6.39 -3.90
C ALA A 184 1.18 5.74 -5.06
N ALA A 185 0.11 6.37 -5.53
CA ALA A 185 -0.70 5.92 -6.67
C ALA A 185 0.12 5.82 -7.96
N LEU A 186 0.95 6.82 -8.26
CA LEU A 186 1.88 6.79 -9.38
C LEU A 186 2.86 5.61 -9.27
N SER A 187 3.32 5.28 -8.07
CA SER A 187 4.18 4.12 -7.84
C SER A 187 3.46 2.81 -8.19
N PHE A 188 2.21 2.63 -7.77
CA PHE A 188 1.41 1.47 -8.17
C PHE A 188 1.23 1.38 -9.69
N MET A 189 1.01 2.51 -10.36
CA MET A 189 0.93 2.56 -11.82
C MET A 189 2.24 2.11 -12.48
N PHE A 190 3.39 2.60 -12.00
CA PHE A 190 4.70 2.15 -12.49
C PHE A 190 4.95 0.67 -12.20
N ALA A 191 4.50 0.15 -11.04
CA ALA A 191 4.58 -1.27 -10.71
C ALA A 191 3.85 -2.12 -11.77
N VAL A 192 2.63 -1.70 -12.14
CA VAL A 192 1.81 -2.37 -13.16
C VAL A 192 2.52 -2.38 -14.52
N PHE A 193 3.06 -1.25 -14.97
CA PHE A 193 3.80 -1.19 -16.24
C PHE A 193 5.12 -1.98 -16.20
N ALA A 194 5.80 -2.00 -15.07
CA ALA A 194 7.03 -2.76 -14.88
C ALA A 194 6.79 -4.27 -15.02
N ILE A 195 5.60 -4.78 -14.68
CA ILE A 195 5.23 -6.19 -14.91
C ILE A 195 5.37 -6.53 -16.40
N LYS A 196 4.78 -5.72 -17.28
CA LYS A 196 4.84 -5.96 -18.74
C LYS A 196 6.28 -6.03 -19.25
N SER A 197 7.13 -5.09 -18.83
CA SER A 197 8.54 -5.04 -19.23
C SER A 197 9.32 -6.27 -18.75
N HIS A 198 9.17 -6.62 -17.47
CA HIS A 198 9.84 -7.78 -16.88
C HIS A 198 9.44 -9.09 -17.56
N MET A 199 8.15 -9.23 -17.89
CA MET A 199 7.62 -10.41 -18.56
C MET A 199 8.11 -10.55 -20.00
N LYS A 200 8.16 -9.45 -20.76
CA LYS A 200 8.72 -9.44 -22.12
C LYS A 200 10.19 -9.89 -22.13
N ASN A 201 10.97 -9.45 -21.15
CA ASN A 201 12.37 -9.84 -21.01
C ASN A 201 12.51 -11.33 -20.70
N LYS A 202 11.70 -11.89 -19.78
CA LYS A 202 11.72 -13.33 -19.48
C LYS A 202 11.41 -14.20 -20.70
N VAL A 203 10.39 -13.83 -21.49
CA VAL A 203 10.03 -14.56 -22.72
C VAL A 203 11.16 -14.52 -23.75
N ASN A 204 11.80 -13.36 -23.94
CA ASN A 204 12.93 -13.21 -24.86
C ASN A 204 14.14 -14.04 -24.41
N SER A 205 14.46 -14.04 -23.11
CA SER A 205 15.54 -14.87 -22.57
C SER A 205 15.28 -16.37 -22.73
N ALA A 206 14.03 -16.82 -22.57
CA ALA A 206 13.66 -18.22 -22.78
C ALA A 206 13.82 -18.65 -24.25
N LYS A 207 13.36 -17.82 -25.20
CA LYS A 207 13.56 -18.06 -26.64
C LYS A 207 15.03 -18.08 -27.06
N HIS A 208 15.87 -17.30 -26.40
CA HIS A 208 17.30 -17.28 -26.71
C HIS A 208 18.00 -18.55 -26.22
N LYS A 209 17.68 -19.02 -25.01
CA LYS A 209 18.23 -20.27 -24.46
C LYS A 209 17.86 -21.49 -25.32
N SER A 210 16.61 -21.58 -25.77
CA SER A 210 16.18 -22.69 -26.65
C SER A 210 16.85 -22.71 -28.03
N LYS A 211 17.48 -21.61 -28.46
CA LYS A 211 18.25 -21.55 -29.71
C LYS A 211 19.72 -21.93 -29.55
N ILE A 212 20.27 -21.83 -28.33
CA ILE A 212 21.71 -22.03 -28.07
C ILE A 212 22.02 -23.47 -27.70
N GLU A 213 21.11 -24.22 -27.08
CA GLU A 213 21.31 -25.66 -26.84
C GLU A 213 21.39 -26.37 -28.20
N PRO A 214 22.61 -26.71 -28.68
CA PRO A 214 22.73 -27.48 -29.90
C PRO A 214 22.11 -28.82 -29.58
N ILE A 215 21.34 -29.37 -30.52
CA ILE A 215 20.94 -30.77 -30.48
C ILE A 215 22.25 -31.54 -30.39
N SER A 216 22.63 -31.96 -29.17
CA SER A 216 23.69 -32.93 -28.97
C SER A 216 23.10 -34.21 -29.53
N VAL A 217 23.26 -34.39 -30.84
CA VAL A 217 22.96 -35.63 -31.53
C VAL A 217 23.83 -36.65 -30.84
N SER A 218 23.24 -37.43 -29.94
CA SER A 218 23.85 -38.61 -29.38
C SER A 218 24.07 -39.55 -30.56
N SER A 219 25.25 -39.46 -31.18
CA SER A 219 25.73 -40.46 -32.11
C SER A 219 25.94 -41.73 -31.30
N SER A 220 24.88 -42.54 -31.20
CA SER A 220 24.97 -43.92 -30.74
C SER A 220 25.81 -44.67 -31.77
N SER A 221 27.08 -44.84 -31.47
CA SER A 221 27.96 -45.80 -32.14
C SER A 221 27.39 -47.19 -31.89
N SER A 222 26.68 -47.73 -32.87
CA SER A 222 26.40 -49.17 -32.95
C SER A 222 27.71 -49.91 -33.22
N ASN A 223 27.96 -50.90 -32.36
CA ASN A 223 29.04 -51.89 -32.41
C ASN A 223 29.17 -52.58 -33.77
#